data_AF-A0A087N838-F1
#
_entry.id   AF-A0A087N838-F1
#
_cell.length_a   1.000
_cell.length_b   1.000
_cell.length_c   1.000
_cell.angle_alpha   90.00
_cell.angle_beta   90.00
_cell.angle_gamma   90.00
#
_symmetry.space_group_name_H-M   'P 1'
#
loop_
_entity.id
_entity.type
_entity.pdbx_description
1 polymer ?
#
loop_
_entity_poly.entity_id
_entity_poly.type
_entity_poly.pdbx_seq_one_letter_code
_entity_poly.pdbx_strand_id
1 'polypeptide(L)'
;MSYHFPTLTPSPETRADGWSPARQRRFLETLAATGVIRLACEAVRITARSAYNLRIRQDGAAFRLGWDAAILIARARLADDLMARAIIGQTETIRKDEENFEVTRHRHDNRLAMSMLARLDRMADCPTPGSDAALARVVAQDFAAYLDMLCPADGAQAEADQLGLPRPGAETMARDMDDARLLDGTSPATPEAVETAATALSPGASAALFVAARMTLMTGTAKAAYPPFSAFQERCELPPDPPREPELDLTTLPPDEAVTHLRGIWWDEFLEQWRTDYPPPPDFVGEESDSVYEIDAYERDLTPDEEDAVNARIAADRRPYEEAAARARDAYFGTAQAAASG
;
A
#
# COMPACT_ATOMS: atom_id res chain seq x y z
N MET A 1 4.67 55.51 -18.27
CA MET A 1 4.83 54.22 -18.96
C MET A 1 3.98 53.20 -18.21
N SER A 2 2.76 52.99 -18.69
CA SER A 2 1.81 52.06 -18.10
C SER A 2 2.07 50.69 -18.72
N TYR A 3 2.63 49.75 -17.96
CA TYR A 3 2.84 48.39 -18.44
C TYR A 3 1.49 47.66 -18.48
N HIS A 4 0.98 47.45 -19.68
CA HIS A 4 -0.16 46.57 -19.91
C HIS A 4 0.39 45.14 -19.91
N PHE A 5 0.10 44.38 -18.86
CA PHE A 5 0.37 42.94 -18.87
C PHE A 5 -0.58 42.30 -19.89
N PRO A 6 -0.07 41.56 -20.89
CA PRO A 6 -0.94 40.85 -21.81
C PRO A 6 -1.71 39.80 -20.99
N THR A 7 -3.02 39.96 -20.89
CA THR A 7 -3.91 38.91 -20.44
C THR A 7 -3.78 37.75 -21.42
N LEU A 8 -3.17 36.66 -20.96
CA LEU A 8 -3.18 35.38 -21.65
C LEU A 8 -4.61 34.86 -21.63
N THR A 9 -5.41 35.23 -22.64
CA THR A 9 -6.66 34.53 -22.93
C THR A 9 -6.31 33.10 -23.37
N PRO A 10 -6.70 32.05 -22.64
CA PRO A 10 -6.47 30.70 -23.08
C PRO A 10 -7.37 30.43 -24.29
N SER A 11 -6.77 30.31 -25.48
CA SER A 11 -7.45 29.66 -26.60
C SER A 11 -7.72 28.20 -26.23
N PRO A 12 -8.92 27.64 -26.47
CA PRO A 12 -9.21 26.23 -26.25
C PRO A 12 -8.61 25.42 -27.40
N GLU A 13 -7.28 25.43 -27.51
CA GLU A 13 -6.58 24.50 -28.38
C GLU A 13 -6.62 23.15 -27.67
N THR A 14 -7.52 22.29 -28.14
CA THR A 14 -7.52 20.86 -27.79
C THR A 14 -6.12 20.35 -28.15
N ARG A 15 -5.26 20.13 -27.15
CA ARG A 15 -3.94 19.53 -27.38
C ARG A 15 -4.14 18.27 -28.22
N ALA A 16 -3.28 18.05 -29.21
CA ALA A 16 -3.42 16.97 -30.20
C ALA A 16 -3.51 15.55 -29.59
N ASP A 17 -3.21 15.41 -28.30
CA ASP A 17 -3.29 14.17 -27.52
C ASP A 17 -4.66 13.93 -26.84
N GLY A 18 -5.62 14.84 -27.00
CA GLY A 18 -6.96 14.73 -26.44
C GLY A 18 -7.08 15.11 -24.96
N TRP A 19 -6.00 15.57 -24.31
CA TRP A 19 -6.02 15.97 -22.90
C TRP A 19 -6.22 17.47 -22.74
N SER A 20 -7.45 17.87 -22.42
CA SER A 20 -7.76 19.21 -21.94
C SER A 20 -7.64 19.31 -20.42
N PRO A 21 -7.44 20.52 -19.86
CA PRO A 21 -7.47 20.73 -18.42
C PRO A 21 -8.77 20.25 -17.76
N ALA A 22 -9.93 20.38 -18.42
CA ALA A 22 -11.20 19.88 -17.92
C ALA A 22 -11.22 18.35 -17.82
N ARG A 23 -10.69 17.64 -18.83
CA ARG A 23 -10.52 16.17 -18.77
C ARG A 23 -9.55 15.77 -17.67
N GLN A 24 -8.43 16.47 -17.48
CA GLN A 24 -7.51 16.18 -16.38
C GLN A 24 -8.21 16.33 -15.02
N ARG A 25 -8.94 17.44 -14.80
CA ARG A 25 -9.72 17.66 -13.57
C ARG A 25 -10.75 16.55 -13.34
N ARG A 26 -11.61 16.27 -14.33
CA ARG A 26 -12.66 15.26 -14.23
C ARG A 26 -12.12 13.86 -13.97
N PHE A 27 -10.99 13.52 -14.60
CA PHE A 27 -10.29 12.27 -14.34
C PHE A 27 -9.85 12.17 -12.88
N LEU A 28 -9.19 13.21 -12.36
CA LEU A 28 -8.69 13.26 -10.99
C LEU A 28 -9.81 13.26 -9.94
N GLU A 29 -10.90 13.98 -10.18
CA GLU A 29 -12.11 13.95 -9.34
C GLU A 29 -12.67 12.53 -9.25
N THR A 30 -12.84 11.86 -10.39
CA THR A 30 -13.38 10.49 -10.45
C THR A 30 -12.44 9.49 -9.79
N LEU A 31 -11.13 9.66 -9.97
CA LEU A 31 -10.12 8.82 -9.34
C LEU A 31 -10.08 9.02 -7.82
N ALA A 32 -10.14 10.25 -7.32
CA ALA A 32 -10.19 10.54 -5.88
C ALA A 32 -11.46 9.98 -5.24
N ALA A 33 -12.56 10.02 -5.99
CA ALA A 33 -13.84 9.55 -5.54
C ALA A 33 -13.94 8.02 -5.44
N THR A 34 -13.36 7.31 -6.41
CA THR A 34 -13.57 5.85 -6.58
C THR A 34 -12.33 5.00 -6.31
N GLY A 35 -11.13 5.54 -6.50
CA GLY A 35 -9.88 4.78 -6.53
C GLY A 35 -9.71 3.88 -7.76
N VAL A 36 -10.68 3.85 -8.68
CA VAL A 36 -10.69 2.93 -9.84
C VAL A 36 -10.34 3.69 -11.11
N ILE A 37 -9.19 3.35 -11.67
CA ILE A 37 -8.63 4.03 -12.85
C ILE A 37 -9.53 3.89 -14.08
N ARG A 38 -10.19 2.74 -14.25
CA ARG A 38 -11.10 2.49 -15.38
C ARG A 38 -12.34 3.38 -15.35
N LEU A 39 -12.94 3.60 -14.17
CA LEU A 39 -14.04 4.55 -14.01
C LEU A 39 -13.58 5.96 -14.38
N ALA A 40 -12.40 6.38 -13.89
CA ALA A 40 -11.84 7.68 -14.24
C ALA A 40 -11.55 7.84 -15.75
N CYS A 41 -11.08 6.77 -16.41
CA CYS A 41 -10.84 6.74 -17.85
C CYS A 41 -12.13 6.89 -18.66
N GLU A 42 -13.18 6.16 -18.30
CA GLU A 42 -14.49 6.26 -18.95
C GLU A 42 -15.12 7.65 -18.74
N ALA A 43 -14.98 8.21 -17.53
CA ALA A 43 -15.50 9.53 -17.17
C ALA A 43 -15.03 10.65 -18.13
N VAL A 44 -13.86 10.47 -18.73
CA VAL A 44 -13.24 11.45 -19.63
C VAL A 44 -13.09 10.96 -21.07
N ARG A 45 -13.55 9.73 -21.36
CA ARG A 45 -13.40 9.03 -22.65
C ARG A 45 -11.94 8.95 -23.11
N ILE A 46 -11.02 8.71 -22.19
CA ILE A 46 -9.60 8.49 -22.49
C ILE A 46 -9.22 7.06 -22.13
N THR A 47 -8.35 6.44 -22.92
CA THR A 47 -7.86 5.09 -22.62
C THR A 47 -6.87 5.10 -21.46
N ALA A 48 -6.82 4.03 -20.67
CA ALA A 48 -5.85 3.89 -19.58
C ALA A 48 -4.40 4.10 -20.07
N ARG A 49 -4.06 3.57 -21.26
CA ARG A 49 -2.74 3.77 -21.89
C ARG A 49 -2.41 5.26 -22.08
N SER A 50 -3.36 6.06 -22.56
CA SER A 50 -3.16 7.51 -22.74
C SER A 50 -3.02 8.24 -21.40
N ALA A 51 -3.78 7.82 -20.37
CA ALA A 51 -3.66 8.38 -19.02
C ALA A 51 -2.29 8.12 -18.39
N TYR A 52 -1.78 6.89 -18.49
CA TYR A 52 -0.42 6.56 -18.04
C TYR A 52 0.65 7.29 -18.86
N ASN A 53 0.46 7.43 -20.17
CA ASN A 53 1.38 8.20 -21.00
C ASN A 53 1.45 9.68 -20.57
N LEU A 54 0.33 10.32 -20.23
CA LEU A 54 0.35 11.70 -19.72
C LEU A 54 1.12 11.78 -18.39
N ARG A 55 0.91 10.83 -17.48
CA ARG A 55 1.55 10.80 -16.15
C ARG A 55 3.09 10.80 -16.21
N ILE A 56 3.67 10.10 -17.18
CA ILE A 56 5.14 9.99 -17.33
C ILE A 56 5.76 11.16 -18.10
N ARG A 57 4.98 11.93 -18.85
CA ARG A 57 5.51 13.05 -19.62
C ARG A 57 5.89 14.23 -18.72
N GLN A 58 6.82 15.05 -19.20
CA GLN A 58 7.25 16.26 -18.51
C GLN A 58 6.12 17.31 -18.40
N ASP A 59 5.29 17.44 -19.44
CA ASP A 59 4.13 18.34 -19.45
C ASP A 59 2.95 17.82 -18.61
N GLY A 60 3.01 16.56 -18.15
CA GLY A 60 2.05 15.94 -17.25
C GLY A 60 2.45 15.96 -15.77
N ALA A 61 3.48 16.71 -15.38
CA ALA A 61 3.96 16.74 -13.99
C ALA A 61 2.87 17.17 -12.98
N ALA A 62 2.04 18.15 -13.33
CA ALA A 62 0.90 18.54 -12.51
C ALA A 62 -0.10 17.37 -12.43
N PHE A 63 -0.55 16.83 -13.56
CA PHE A 63 -1.43 15.66 -13.60
C PHE A 63 -0.94 14.48 -12.76
N ARG A 64 0.36 14.15 -12.80
CA ARG A 64 0.97 13.10 -11.96
C ARG A 64 0.81 13.39 -10.47
N LEU A 65 1.12 14.61 -10.04
CA LEU A 65 0.97 14.99 -8.64
C LEU A 65 -0.49 14.95 -8.18
N GLY A 66 -1.40 15.43 -9.02
CA GLY A 66 -2.85 15.33 -8.78
C GLY A 66 -3.32 13.88 -8.69
N TRP A 67 -2.76 12.99 -9.51
CA TRP A 67 -3.05 11.56 -9.49
C TRP A 67 -2.62 10.93 -8.16
N ASP A 68 -1.39 11.20 -7.72
CA ASP A 68 -0.87 10.65 -6.48
C ASP A 68 -1.70 11.16 -5.28
N ALA A 69 -2.11 12.43 -5.28
CA ALA A 69 -3.02 12.99 -4.30
C ALA A 69 -4.43 12.34 -4.34
N ALA A 70 -4.98 12.12 -5.54
CA ALA A 70 -6.26 11.43 -5.73
C ALA A 70 -6.22 10.00 -5.16
N ILE A 71 -5.14 9.27 -5.38
CA ILE A 71 -4.93 7.93 -4.78
C ILE A 71 -4.85 8.00 -3.25
N LEU A 72 -4.21 9.02 -2.68
CA LEU A 72 -4.19 9.21 -1.22
C LEU A 72 -5.59 9.44 -0.65
N ILE A 73 -6.43 10.23 -1.33
CA ILE A 73 -7.83 10.47 -0.95
C ILE A 73 -8.65 9.18 -1.03
N ALA A 74 -8.58 8.47 -2.15
CA ALA A 74 -9.30 7.21 -2.33
C ALA A 74 -8.88 6.14 -1.32
N ARG A 75 -7.57 6.08 -0.99
CA ARG A 75 -7.02 5.17 0.02
C ARG A 75 -7.55 5.47 1.42
N ALA A 76 -7.86 6.71 1.76
CA ALA A 76 -8.45 7.06 3.05
C ALA A 76 -9.84 6.43 3.20
N ARG A 77 -10.69 6.54 2.17
CA ARG A 77 -12.02 5.93 2.13
C ARG A 77 -11.97 4.41 2.25
N LEU A 78 -11.12 3.76 1.46
CA LEU A 78 -10.91 2.31 1.55
C LEU A 78 -10.46 1.90 2.96
N ALA A 79 -9.60 2.69 3.59
CA ALA A 79 -9.16 2.40 4.95
C ALA A 79 -10.28 2.55 5.98
N ASP A 80 -11.18 3.51 5.83
CA ASP A 80 -12.35 3.64 6.70
C ASP A 80 -13.27 2.42 6.56
N ASP A 81 -13.53 1.96 5.33
CA ASP A 81 -14.33 0.77 5.06
C ASP A 81 -13.69 -0.50 5.64
N LEU A 82 -12.38 -0.67 5.45
CA LEU A 82 -11.63 -1.81 5.99
C LEU A 82 -11.55 -1.75 7.53
N MET A 83 -11.43 -0.55 8.12
CA MET A 83 -11.44 -0.38 9.57
C MET A 83 -12.81 -0.74 10.15
N ALA A 84 -13.89 -0.27 9.52
CA ALA A 84 -15.25 -0.62 9.90
C ALA A 84 -15.45 -2.15 9.81
N ARG A 85 -15.01 -2.80 8.73
CA ARG A 85 -15.06 -4.27 8.60
C ARG A 85 -14.20 -5.00 9.64
N ALA A 86 -13.02 -4.48 9.97
CA ALA A 86 -12.15 -5.08 10.98
C ALA A 86 -12.80 -5.02 12.38
N ILE A 87 -13.39 -3.89 12.74
CA ILE A 87 -14.06 -3.68 14.05
C ILE A 87 -15.39 -4.43 14.11
N ILE A 88 -16.26 -4.19 13.14
CA ILE A 88 -17.65 -4.68 13.15
C ILE A 88 -17.70 -6.16 12.77
N GLY A 89 -16.78 -6.65 11.93
CA GLY A 89 -16.84 -7.98 11.33
C GLY A 89 -17.59 -7.98 9.99
N GLN A 90 -17.58 -9.11 9.30
CA GLN A 90 -18.32 -9.33 8.05
C GLN A 90 -19.26 -10.52 8.19
N THR A 91 -20.44 -10.43 7.55
CA THR A 91 -21.39 -11.55 7.50
C THR A 91 -21.20 -12.29 6.19
N GLU A 92 -20.69 -13.52 6.27
CA GLU A 92 -20.61 -14.42 5.13
C GLU A 92 -21.89 -15.26 5.09
N THR A 93 -22.63 -15.19 3.98
CA THR A 93 -23.78 -16.06 3.74
C THR A 93 -23.32 -17.20 2.82
N ILE A 94 -23.25 -18.40 3.36
CA ILE A 94 -22.91 -19.59 2.60
C ILE A 94 -24.21 -20.27 2.17
N ARG A 95 -24.49 -20.30 0.87
CA ARG A 95 -25.57 -21.11 0.29
C ARG A 95 -25.01 -22.46 -0.13
N LYS A 96 -25.64 -23.54 0.36
CA LYS A 96 -25.31 -24.93 0.01
C LYS A 96 -26.59 -25.63 -0.45
N ASP A 97 -26.62 -26.13 -1.68
CA ASP A 97 -27.75 -26.91 -2.25
C ASP A 97 -27.74 -28.35 -1.67
N GLU A 98 -28.82 -29.14 -1.55
CA GLU A 98 -30.10 -29.24 -2.31
C GLU A 98 -31.40 -28.90 -1.53
N GLU A 99 -31.34 -28.50 -0.26
CA GLU A 99 -32.54 -28.17 0.56
C GLU A 99 -32.48 -26.77 1.21
N ASN A 100 -31.72 -25.86 0.61
CA ASN A 100 -31.65 -24.41 0.88
C ASN A 100 -31.69 -24.00 2.37
N PHE A 101 -30.67 -24.41 3.13
CA PHE A 101 -30.37 -23.81 4.42
C PHE A 101 -29.30 -22.73 4.22
N GLU A 102 -29.71 -21.45 4.28
CA GLU A 102 -28.78 -20.32 4.33
C GLU A 102 -28.12 -20.26 5.72
N VAL A 103 -26.82 -20.52 5.79
CA VAL A 103 -26.05 -20.32 7.02
C VAL A 103 -25.36 -18.97 6.91
N THR A 104 -25.82 -18.02 7.74
CA THR A 104 -25.15 -16.73 7.93
C THR A 104 -24.15 -16.87 9.07
N ARG A 105 -22.86 -16.60 8.79
CA ARG A 105 -21.81 -16.57 9.80
C ARG A 105 -21.21 -15.18 9.88
N HIS A 106 -21.25 -14.60 11.07
CA HIS A 106 -20.53 -13.37 11.37
C HIS A 106 -19.06 -13.71 11.72
N ARG A 107 -18.11 -13.16 10.97
CA ARG A 107 -16.68 -13.42 11.09
C ARG A 107 -15.90 -12.12 11.27
N HIS A 108 -14.98 -12.11 12.23
CA HIS A 108 -13.96 -11.06 12.32
C HIS A 108 -12.67 -11.55 11.66
N ASP A 109 -12.09 -10.72 10.80
CA ASP A 109 -10.81 -11.00 10.18
C ASP A 109 -9.68 -10.36 11.01
N ASN A 110 -9.09 -11.16 11.89
CA ASN A 110 -7.98 -10.72 12.75
C ASN A 110 -6.73 -10.33 11.93
N ARG A 111 -6.52 -10.92 10.73
CA ARG A 111 -5.40 -10.54 9.85
C ARG A 111 -5.65 -9.16 9.27
N LEU A 112 -6.88 -8.88 8.83
CA LEU A 112 -7.28 -7.55 8.39
C LEU A 112 -7.11 -6.53 9.52
N ALA A 113 -7.56 -6.83 10.74
CA ALA A 113 -7.40 -5.93 11.89
C ALA A 113 -5.92 -5.60 12.19
N MET A 114 -5.05 -6.60 12.23
CA MET A 114 -3.60 -6.41 12.44
C MET A 114 -2.96 -5.62 11.29
N SER A 115 -3.38 -5.85 10.04
CA SER A 115 -2.90 -5.09 8.88
C SER A 115 -3.27 -3.60 8.96
N MET A 116 -4.46 -3.29 9.48
CA MET A 116 -4.94 -1.93 9.69
C MET A 116 -4.17 -1.22 10.81
N LEU A 117 -3.87 -1.91 11.92
CA LEU A 117 -3.01 -1.39 12.98
C LEU A 117 -1.60 -1.06 12.46
N ALA A 118 -0.94 -2.00 11.77
CA ALA A 118 0.38 -1.79 11.20
C ALA A 118 0.41 -0.68 10.13
N ARG A 119 -0.72 -0.39 9.47
CA ARG A 119 -0.86 0.76 8.56
C ARG A 119 -0.92 2.08 9.33
N LEU A 120 -1.64 2.14 10.44
CA LEU A 120 -1.74 3.34 11.29
C LEU A 120 -0.39 3.70 11.90
N ASP A 121 0.38 2.71 12.36
CA ASP A 121 1.74 2.92 12.88
C ASP A 121 2.66 3.53 11.81
N ARG A 122 2.64 2.97 10.59
CA ARG A 122 3.39 3.52 9.43
C ARG A 122 2.89 4.90 8.98
N MET A 123 1.65 5.27 9.28
CA MET A 123 1.13 6.62 9.00
C MET A 123 1.58 7.63 10.05
N ALA A 124 1.83 7.18 11.29
CA ALA A 124 2.44 7.99 12.34
C ALA A 124 3.89 8.35 11.97
N ASP A 125 4.57 7.49 11.20
CA ASP A 125 5.85 7.80 10.60
C ASP A 125 5.72 8.87 9.49
N CYS A 126 6.38 10.02 9.70
CA CYS A 126 6.33 11.13 8.76
C CYS A 126 7.19 10.86 7.51
N PRO A 127 6.67 11.13 6.28
CA PRO A 127 7.48 11.02 5.08
C PRO A 127 8.60 12.08 5.10
N THR A 128 9.72 11.78 4.46
CA THR A 128 10.82 12.73 4.32
C THR A 128 10.33 14.05 3.71
N PRO A 129 10.58 15.20 4.36
CA PRO A 129 10.20 16.50 3.84
C PRO A 129 10.75 16.74 2.43
N GLY A 130 9.90 17.23 1.53
CA GLY A 130 10.29 17.56 0.16
C GLY A 130 10.18 16.41 -0.85
N SER A 131 9.82 15.19 -0.44
CA SER A 131 9.50 14.10 -1.38
C SER A 131 8.20 14.36 -2.16
N ASP A 132 8.03 13.75 -3.34
CA ASP A 132 6.77 13.77 -4.10
C ASP A 132 5.60 13.24 -3.25
N ALA A 133 5.85 12.27 -2.38
CA ALA A 133 4.87 11.77 -1.41
C ALA A 133 4.44 12.83 -0.39
N ALA A 134 5.35 13.70 0.07
CA ALA A 134 5.00 14.81 0.95
C ALA A 134 4.19 15.89 0.22
N LEU A 135 4.54 16.18 -1.04
CA LEU A 135 3.77 17.08 -1.90
C LEU A 135 2.36 16.58 -2.15
N ALA A 136 2.21 15.30 -2.48
CA ALA A 136 0.90 14.68 -2.72
C ALA A 136 0.01 14.74 -1.48
N ARG A 137 0.56 14.63 -0.26
CA ARG A 137 -0.21 14.82 0.99
C ARG A 137 -0.72 16.25 1.16
N VAL A 138 0.11 17.26 0.86
CA VAL A 138 -0.31 18.67 0.90
C VAL A 138 -1.40 18.92 -0.13
N VAL A 139 -1.23 18.42 -1.35
CA VAL A 139 -2.26 18.52 -2.40
C VAL A 139 -3.54 17.81 -2.01
N ALA A 140 -3.46 16.64 -1.37
CA ALA A 140 -4.64 15.91 -0.90
C ALA A 140 -5.42 16.67 0.20
N GLN A 141 -4.74 17.47 1.04
CA GLN A 141 -5.39 18.28 2.08
C GLN A 141 -6.23 19.42 1.49
N ASP A 142 -5.79 20.00 0.37
CA ASP A 142 -6.52 21.07 -0.34
C ASP A 142 -6.70 20.74 -1.82
N PHE A 143 -7.33 19.59 -2.05
CA PHE A 143 -7.48 19.01 -3.38
C PHE A 143 -8.38 19.86 -4.29
N ALA A 144 -9.42 20.49 -3.73
CA ALA A 144 -10.31 21.36 -4.47
C ALA A 144 -9.57 22.59 -5.04
N ALA A 145 -8.78 23.28 -4.22
CA ALA A 145 -8.01 24.44 -4.68
C ALA A 145 -6.94 24.03 -5.72
N TYR A 146 -6.35 22.85 -5.55
CA TYR A 146 -5.43 22.29 -6.53
C TYR A 146 -6.11 22.01 -7.89
N LEU A 147 -7.31 21.44 -7.88
CA LEU A 147 -8.10 21.22 -9.10
C LEU A 147 -8.52 22.54 -9.76
N ASP A 148 -8.83 23.57 -8.98
CA ASP A 148 -9.14 24.92 -9.51
C ASP A 148 -7.93 25.55 -10.21
N MET A 149 -6.71 25.30 -9.74
CA MET A 149 -5.48 25.73 -10.44
C MET A 149 -5.29 25.00 -11.78
N LEU A 150 -5.66 23.72 -11.86
CA LEU A 150 -5.63 22.96 -13.11
C LEU A 150 -6.70 23.43 -14.09
N CYS A 151 -7.95 23.55 -13.63
CA CYS A 151 -9.08 24.02 -14.42
C CYS A 151 -10.20 24.49 -13.47
N PRO A 152 -10.62 25.76 -13.52
CA PRO A 152 -11.74 26.24 -12.70
C PRO A 152 -13.02 25.44 -12.95
N ALA A 153 -13.80 25.16 -11.89
CA ALA A 153 -14.98 24.31 -11.94
C ALA A 153 -15.98 24.70 -13.06
N ASP A 154 -16.27 26.00 -13.20
CA ASP A 154 -17.21 26.51 -14.22
C ASP A 154 -16.73 26.23 -15.65
N GLY A 155 -15.43 26.40 -15.89
CA GLY A 155 -14.81 26.13 -17.19
C GLY A 155 -14.78 24.62 -17.49
N ALA A 156 -14.48 23.81 -16.48
CA ALA A 156 -14.47 22.36 -16.60
C ALA A 156 -15.86 21.79 -16.91
N GLN A 157 -16.89 22.31 -16.24
CA GLN A 157 -18.27 21.86 -16.44
C GLN A 157 -18.80 22.25 -17.82
N ALA A 158 -18.52 23.48 -18.26
CA ALA A 158 -18.90 23.93 -19.61
C ALA A 158 -18.25 23.06 -20.71
N GLU A 159 -16.98 22.70 -20.56
CA GLU A 159 -16.30 21.81 -21.51
C GLU A 159 -16.84 20.37 -21.45
N ALA A 160 -17.10 19.85 -20.24
CA ALA A 160 -17.67 18.53 -20.06
C ALA A 160 -19.05 18.40 -20.72
N ASP A 161 -19.90 19.43 -20.59
CA ASP A 161 -21.21 19.50 -21.22
C ASP A 161 -21.10 19.58 -22.76
N GLN A 162 -20.17 20.38 -23.29
CA GLN A 162 -19.90 20.43 -24.73
C GLN A 162 -19.43 19.09 -25.30
N LEU A 163 -18.58 18.37 -24.55
CA LEU A 163 -18.06 17.05 -24.94
C LEU A 163 -19.03 15.90 -24.64
N GLY A 164 -20.16 16.18 -23.97
CA GLY A 164 -21.11 15.18 -23.51
C GLY A 164 -20.46 14.12 -22.63
N LEU A 165 -19.52 14.50 -21.76
CA LEU A 165 -18.87 13.59 -20.84
C LEU A 165 -19.84 13.13 -19.74
N PRO A 166 -19.81 11.85 -19.34
CA PRO A 166 -20.66 11.37 -18.26
C PRO A 166 -20.35 12.11 -16.94
N ARG A 167 -21.38 12.28 -16.10
CA ARG A 167 -21.20 12.77 -14.73
C ARG A 167 -20.40 11.75 -13.91
N PRO A 168 -19.63 12.18 -12.89
CA PRO A 168 -19.00 11.25 -11.99
C PRO A 168 -20.09 10.36 -11.39
N GLY A 169 -19.96 9.05 -11.56
CA GLY A 169 -20.99 8.11 -11.13
C GLY A 169 -21.94 7.62 -12.24
N ALA A 170 -21.85 8.15 -13.46
CA ALA A 170 -22.64 7.75 -14.62
C ALA A 170 -21.84 6.89 -15.64
N GLU A 171 -20.70 6.33 -15.23
CA GLU A 171 -19.84 5.46 -16.04
C GLU A 171 -20.38 4.02 -16.08
N THR A 172 -21.45 3.77 -16.85
CA THR A 172 -22.16 2.48 -16.88
C THR A 172 -21.27 1.33 -17.34
N MET A 173 -20.43 1.51 -18.37
CA MET A 173 -19.68 0.39 -18.94
C MET A 173 -18.60 -0.13 -17.99
N ALA A 174 -17.94 0.77 -17.26
CA ALA A 174 -16.89 0.42 -16.33
C ALA A 174 -17.46 -0.13 -15.02
N ARG A 175 -18.63 0.34 -14.58
CA ARG A 175 -19.31 -0.18 -13.38
C ARG A 175 -19.77 -1.62 -13.50
N ASP A 176 -20.11 -2.06 -14.70
CA ASP A 176 -20.62 -3.41 -14.95
C ASP A 176 -19.49 -4.46 -15.06
N MET A 177 -18.22 -4.03 -15.12
CA MET A 177 -17.09 -4.96 -15.19
C MET A 177 -16.68 -5.46 -13.81
N ASP A 178 -16.19 -6.70 -13.78
CA ASP A 178 -15.79 -7.38 -12.53
C ASP A 178 -14.72 -6.62 -11.74
N ASP A 179 -13.86 -5.88 -12.42
CA ASP A 179 -12.76 -5.11 -11.83
C ASP A 179 -13.20 -3.78 -11.17
N ALA A 180 -14.45 -3.37 -11.34
CA ALA A 180 -15.03 -2.20 -10.67
C ALA A 180 -15.91 -2.58 -9.47
N ARG A 181 -16.11 -3.87 -9.18
CA ARG A 181 -16.91 -4.31 -8.03
C ARG A 181 -16.20 -4.01 -6.72
N LEU A 182 -16.98 -3.61 -5.72
CA LEU A 182 -16.50 -3.43 -4.36
C LEU A 182 -16.09 -4.80 -3.76
N LEU A 183 -15.34 -4.76 -2.66
CA LEU A 183 -14.85 -5.95 -1.96
C LEU A 183 -15.97 -6.90 -1.49
N ASP A 184 -17.20 -6.41 -1.34
CA ASP A 184 -18.38 -7.22 -1.00
C ASP A 184 -19.16 -7.71 -2.24
N GLY A 185 -18.62 -7.50 -3.45
CA GLY A 185 -19.22 -7.88 -4.72
C GLY A 185 -20.30 -6.94 -5.23
N THR A 186 -20.63 -5.87 -4.48
CA THR A 186 -21.63 -4.88 -4.91
C THR A 186 -21.05 -3.89 -5.93
N SER A 187 -21.91 -3.32 -6.77
CA SER A 187 -21.51 -2.25 -7.68
C SER A 187 -21.18 -0.97 -6.90
N PRO A 188 -20.14 -0.23 -7.29
CA PRO A 188 -19.74 0.98 -6.59
C PRO A 188 -20.85 2.03 -6.71
N ALA A 189 -21.29 2.55 -5.57
CA ALA A 189 -22.28 3.62 -5.51
C ALA A 189 -21.82 4.84 -6.33
N THR A 190 -22.77 5.68 -6.73
CA THR A 190 -22.46 7.00 -7.30
C THR A 190 -21.72 7.77 -6.21
N PRO A 191 -20.43 8.14 -6.40
CA PRO A 191 -19.70 8.83 -5.37
C PRO A 191 -20.33 10.21 -5.15
N GLU A 192 -20.54 10.57 -3.88
CA GLU A 192 -20.81 11.96 -3.53
C GLU A 192 -19.61 12.81 -3.96
N ALA A 193 -19.88 14.05 -4.38
CA ALA A 193 -18.83 15.01 -4.67
C ALA A 193 -17.88 15.06 -3.47
N VAL A 194 -16.57 15.12 -3.73
CA VAL A 194 -15.57 15.21 -2.66
C VAL A 194 -15.71 16.61 -2.01
N GLU A 195 -16.67 16.77 -1.11
CA GLU A 195 -16.78 17.91 -0.21
C GLU A 195 -15.83 17.65 0.97
N THR A 196 -14.53 17.78 0.73
CA THR A 196 -13.60 17.78 1.86
C THR A 196 -13.89 19.02 2.69
N ALA A 197 -14.14 18.86 3.99
CA ALA A 197 -14.26 19.95 4.95
C ALA A 197 -12.96 20.77 4.96
N ALA A 198 -12.91 21.77 4.10
CA ALA A 198 -11.73 22.58 3.89
C ALA A 198 -11.61 23.55 5.07
N THR A 199 -10.52 23.45 5.83
CA THR A 199 -9.85 24.68 6.25
C THR A 199 -9.28 25.29 4.99
N ALA A 200 -10.12 26.00 4.23
CA ALA A 200 -9.78 26.51 2.91
C ALA A 200 -8.57 27.43 3.03
N LEU A 201 -7.41 26.92 2.61
CA LEU A 201 -6.30 27.79 2.27
C LEU A 201 -6.74 28.56 1.03
N SER A 202 -6.39 29.84 0.96
CA SER A 202 -6.70 30.59 -0.27
C SER A 202 -5.95 29.95 -1.44
N PRO A 203 -6.45 30.04 -2.69
CA PRO A 203 -5.74 29.54 -3.86
C PRO A 203 -4.30 30.06 -3.96
N GLY A 204 -4.05 31.27 -3.45
CA GLY A 204 -2.72 31.86 -3.32
C GLY A 204 -1.82 31.19 -2.26
N ALA A 205 -2.38 30.73 -1.15
CA ALA A 205 -1.65 29.99 -0.12
C ALA A 205 -1.27 28.57 -0.60
N SER A 206 -2.15 27.91 -1.35
CA SER A 206 -1.88 26.60 -1.94
C SER A 206 -0.84 26.69 -3.07
N ALA A 207 -0.89 27.75 -3.90
CA ALA A 207 0.17 28.07 -4.85
C ALA A 207 1.50 28.42 -4.18
N ALA A 208 1.49 29.15 -3.05
CA ALA A 208 2.70 29.49 -2.30
C ALA A 208 3.34 28.27 -1.65
N LEU A 209 2.55 27.35 -1.07
CA LEU A 209 3.03 26.06 -0.55
C LEU A 209 3.63 25.20 -1.67
N PHE A 210 2.98 25.18 -2.83
CA PHE A 210 3.48 24.48 -4.02
C PHE A 210 4.82 25.05 -4.50
N VAL A 211 4.93 26.37 -4.63
CA VAL A 211 6.18 27.04 -5.03
C VAL A 211 7.26 26.86 -3.98
N ALA A 212 6.94 27.01 -2.70
CA ALA A 212 7.89 26.82 -1.59
C ALA A 212 8.44 25.39 -1.59
N ALA A 213 7.59 24.37 -1.72
CA ALA A 213 8.02 22.99 -1.73
C ALA A 213 8.82 22.61 -3.00
N ARG A 214 8.48 23.20 -4.16
CA ARG A 214 9.29 23.08 -5.40
C ARG A 214 10.66 23.76 -5.28
N MET A 215 10.75 24.89 -4.57
CA MET A 215 12.03 25.56 -4.30
C MET A 215 12.92 24.77 -3.34
N THR A 216 12.33 24.08 -2.36
CA THR A 216 13.05 23.15 -1.46
C THR A 216 13.64 21.96 -2.23
N LEU A 217 12.90 21.43 -3.22
CA LEU A 217 13.39 20.38 -4.13
C LEU A 217 14.56 20.83 -5.00
N MET A 218 14.55 22.09 -5.48
CA MET A 218 15.66 22.63 -6.28
C MET A 218 16.91 22.95 -5.46
N THR A 219 16.74 23.37 -4.20
CA THR A 219 17.85 23.70 -3.29
C THR A 219 18.48 22.47 -2.62
N GLY A 220 17.74 21.36 -2.50
CA GLY A 220 18.23 20.09 -1.93
C GLY A 220 19.23 19.32 -2.79
N THR A 221 19.38 19.67 -4.07
CA THR A 221 20.30 18.98 -5.01
C THR A 221 21.78 19.17 -4.70
N ALA A 222 22.15 20.09 -3.79
CA ALA A 222 23.54 20.40 -3.48
C ALA A 222 24.14 19.63 -2.28
N LYS A 223 23.37 18.80 -1.55
CA LYS A 223 23.91 18.21 -0.31
C LYS A 223 23.25 16.91 0.18
N ALA A 224 23.14 15.90 -0.68
CA ALA A 224 22.86 14.53 -0.22
C ALA A 224 24.03 13.61 -0.63
N ALA A 225 24.95 13.39 0.31
CA ALA A 225 26.11 12.51 0.18
C ALA A 225 25.76 11.03 0.47
N TYR A 226 24.59 10.59 0.02
CA TYR A 226 24.19 9.18 0.00
C TYR A 226 23.62 8.88 -1.38
N PRO A 227 23.89 7.69 -1.96
CA PRO A 227 23.34 7.38 -3.28
C PRO A 227 21.82 7.49 -3.17
N PRO A 228 21.16 8.24 -4.09
CA PRO A 228 19.71 8.31 -4.07
C PRO A 228 19.19 6.89 -4.23
N PHE A 229 18.31 6.51 -3.32
CA PHE A 229 17.46 5.33 -3.41
C PHE A 229 16.99 5.15 -4.87
N SER A 230 17.09 3.92 -5.39
CA SER A 230 16.86 3.67 -6.80
C SER A 230 15.41 4.00 -7.17
N ALA A 231 15.18 4.41 -8.42
CA ALA A 231 13.89 4.78 -8.99
C ALA A 231 12.76 3.73 -8.83
N PHE A 232 13.08 2.55 -8.30
CA PHE A 232 12.13 1.51 -7.93
C PHE A 232 11.28 1.90 -6.70
N GLN A 233 11.87 2.59 -5.72
CA GLN A 233 11.19 2.96 -4.47
C GLN A 233 10.21 4.13 -4.62
N GLU A 234 10.33 4.94 -5.68
CA GLU A 234 9.39 6.03 -6.00
C GLU A 234 8.05 5.53 -6.57
N ARG A 235 7.99 4.29 -7.07
CA ARG A 235 6.80 3.78 -7.79
C ARG A 235 5.78 3.02 -6.95
N CYS A 236 6.03 2.80 -5.65
CA CYS A 236 5.23 1.89 -4.82
C CYS A 236 5.01 0.50 -5.48
N GLU A 237 5.90 0.12 -6.41
CA GLU A 237 5.96 -1.23 -6.95
C GLU A 237 6.70 -2.05 -5.89
N LEU A 238 6.13 -3.20 -5.48
CA LEU A 238 6.92 -4.20 -4.79
C LEU A 238 8.18 -4.43 -5.63
N PRO A 239 9.40 -4.33 -5.06
CA PRO A 239 10.60 -4.73 -5.75
C PRO A 239 10.33 -6.06 -6.45
N PRO A 240 10.72 -6.26 -7.72
CA PRO A 240 10.72 -7.62 -8.26
C PRO A 240 11.45 -8.47 -7.24
N ASP A 241 10.91 -9.65 -6.94
CA ASP A 241 11.63 -10.60 -6.11
C ASP A 241 13.07 -10.64 -6.63
N PRO A 242 14.08 -10.48 -5.75
CA PRO A 242 15.46 -10.58 -6.19
C PRO A 242 15.55 -11.85 -7.04
N PRO A 243 16.26 -11.82 -8.19
CA PRO A 243 16.37 -13.01 -9.02
C PRO A 243 16.75 -14.14 -8.07
N ARG A 244 15.88 -15.16 -7.95
CA ARG A 244 16.16 -16.30 -7.09
C ARG A 244 17.58 -16.71 -7.42
N GLU A 245 18.47 -16.59 -6.45
CA GLU A 245 19.81 -17.13 -6.61
C GLU A 245 19.60 -18.58 -7.07
N PRO A 246 20.32 -19.03 -8.11
CA PRO A 246 20.13 -20.39 -8.59
C PRO A 246 20.29 -21.30 -7.38
N GLU A 247 19.23 -22.05 -7.09
CA GLU A 247 19.18 -22.94 -5.94
C GLU A 247 20.36 -23.90 -6.08
N LEU A 248 21.29 -23.82 -5.13
CA LEU A 248 22.52 -24.58 -5.15
C LEU A 248 22.13 -26.06 -5.03
N ASP A 249 22.41 -26.84 -6.07
CA ASP A 249 22.15 -28.28 -6.08
C ASP A 249 23.25 -29.00 -5.29
N LEU A 250 23.00 -29.31 -4.02
CA LEU A 250 23.94 -29.93 -3.11
C LEU A 250 24.32 -31.34 -3.56
N THR A 251 23.50 -32.04 -4.35
CA THR A 251 23.85 -33.34 -4.93
C THR A 251 25.06 -33.27 -5.87
N THR A 252 25.37 -32.08 -6.38
CA THR A 252 26.51 -31.86 -7.29
C THR A 252 27.81 -31.53 -6.58
N LEU A 253 27.77 -31.24 -5.28
CA LEU A 253 28.93 -30.87 -4.48
C LEU A 253 29.61 -32.09 -3.83
N PRO A 254 30.91 -31.99 -3.49
CA PRO A 254 31.56 -32.96 -2.60
C PRO A 254 30.83 -33.07 -1.25
N PRO A 255 30.71 -34.26 -0.63
CA PRO A 255 29.92 -34.45 0.59
C PRO A 255 30.30 -33.51 1.74
N ASP A 256 31.59 -33.33 2.01
CA ASP A 256 32.07 -32.46 3.09
C ASP A 256 31.73 -30.97 2.85
N GLU A 257 31.64 -30.56 1.58
CA GLU A 257 31.23 -29.20 1.19
C GLU A 257 29.70 -29.06 1.28
N ALA A 258 28.96 -30.04 0.77
CA ALA A 258 27.49 -30.05 0.80
C ALA A 258 26.92 -29.91 2.23
N VAL A 259 27.55 -30.57 3.22
CA VAL A 259 27.12 -30.50 4.63
C VAL A 259 27.25 -29.09 5.22
N THR A 260 28.15 -28.24 4.69
CA THR A 260 28.28 -26.84 5.15
C THR A 260 27.16 -25.93 4.68
N HIS A 261 26.37 -26.38 3.70
CA HIS A 261 25.26 -25.65 3.11
C HIS A 261 23.88 -26.11 3.60
N LEU A 262 23.84 -27.08 4.53
CA LEU A 262 22.59 -27.48 5.19
C LEU A 262 21.93 -26.29 5.91
N ARG A 263 20.60 -26.24 5.84
CA ARG A 263 19.73 -25.28 6.54
C ARG A 263 19.82 -25.44 8.05
N GLY A 264 20.07 -26.67 8.53
CA GLY A 264 20.19 -26.97 9.94
C GLY A 264 18.83 -27.17 10.60
N ILE A 265 18.40 -26.21 11.43
CA ILE A 265 17.12 -26.29 12.16
C ILE A 265 16.28 -25.06 11.84
N TRP A 266 15.05 -25.27 11.38
CA TRP A 266 14.11 -24.20 11.06
C TRP A 266 12.71 -24.51 11.57
N TRP A 267 11.92 -23.46 11.77
CA TRP A 267 10.50 -23.59 12.11
C TRP A 267 9.69 -23.66 10.82
N ASP A 268 8.85 -24.68 10.69
CA ASP A 268 7.90 -24.80 9.59
C ASP A 268 6.54 -24.19 10.01
N GLU A 269 6.17 -23.08 9.37
CA GLU A 269 4.92 -22.35 9.68
C GLU A 269 3.66 -23.07 9.21
N PHE A 270 3.76 -24.03 8.27
CA PHE A 270 2.62 -24.78 7.76
C PHE A 270 2.30 -25.99 8.64
N LEU A 271 3.36 -26.68 9.10
CA LEU A 271 3.26 -27.82 10.01
C LEU A 271 3.22 -27.41 11.49
N GLU A 272 3.55 -26.15 11.80
CA GLU A 272 3.67 -25.64 13.17
C GLU A 272 4.64 -26.47 14.05
N GLN A 273 5.76 -26.89 13.47
CA GLN A 273 6.76 -27.71 14.15
C GLN A 273 8.20 -27.40 13.69
N TRP A 274 9.19 -27.76 14.52
CA TRP A 274 10.60 -27.67 14.14
C TRP A 274 10.98 -28.77 13.16
N ARG A 275 11.76 -28.42 12.13
CA ARG A 275 12.26 -29.34 11.10
C ARG A 275 13.78 -29.24 10.97
N THR A 276 14.39 -30.30 10.49
CA THR A 276 15.83 -30.38 10.21
C THR A 276 16.13 -31.19 8.97
N ASP A 277 17.25 -30.88 8.31
CA ASP A 277 17.79 -31.59 7.16
C ASP A 277 18.96 -32.53 7.53
N TYR A 278 19.29 -32.65 8.82
CA TYR A 278 20.20 -33.68 9.29
C TYR A 278 19.55 -35.07 9.21
N PRO A 279 20.31 -36.13 8.86
CA PRO A 279 19.78 -37.48 8.82
C PRO A 279 19.25 -37.92 10.19
N PRO A 280 18.34 -38.90 10.23
CA PRO A 280 17.73 -39.36 11.46
C PRO A 280 18.76 -40.14 12.30
N PRO A 281 18.76 -40.00 13.63
CA PRO A 281 19.55 -40.88 14.49
C PRO A 281 19.05 -42.35 14.40
N PRO A 282 19.86 -43.33 14.85
CA PRO A 282 19.39 -44.71 14.95
C PRO A 282 18.09 -44.80 15.77
N ASP A 283 17.16 -45.64 15.32
CA ASP A 283 15.85 -45.85 15.96
C ASP A 283 14.95 -44.60 16.04
N PHE A 284 15.13 -43.64 15.12
CA PHE A 284 14.27 -42.47 15.00
C PHE A 284 12.80 -42.85 14.80
N VAL A 285 11.92 -42.16 15.53
CA VAL A 285 10.46 -42.30 15.45
C VAL A 285 9.89 -40.90 15.22
N GLY A 286 9.57 -40.57 13.97
CA GLY A 286 9.03 -39.27 13.54
C GLY A 286 8.72 -39.25 12.04
N GLU A 287 8.21 -38.13 11.53
CA GLU A 287 7.91 -37.97 10.11
C GLU A 287 9.12 -37.41 9.34
N GLU A 288 9.48 -38.07 8.23
CA GLU A 288 10.53 -37.65 7.29
C GLU A 288 9.98 -37.57 5.86
N SER A 289 10.54 -36.68 5.03
CA SER A 289 10.03 -36.38 3.68
C SER A 289 10.22 -37.51 2.68
N ASP A 290 11.29 -38.30 2.82
CA ASP A 290 11.55 -39.48 1.99
C ASP A 290 12.29 -40.56 2.78
N SER A 291 12.06 -41.81 2.39
CA SER A 291 12.76 -43.00 2.88
C SER A 291 14.24 -43.08 2.45
N VAL A 292 14.60 -42.35 1.39
CA VAL A 292 15.97 -42.22 0.90
C VAL A 292 16.45 -40.80 1.20
N TYR A 293 17.59 -40.70 1.87
CA TYR A 293 18.18 -39.40 2.20
C TYR A 293 18.68 -38.68 0.94
N GLU A 294 17.94 -37.66 0.50
CA GLU A 294 18.32 -36.75 -0.57
C GLU A 294 18.72 -35.39 0.02
N ILE A 295 20.01 -35.06 0.00
CA ILE A 295 20.57 -33.91 0.74
C ILE A 295 19.91 -32.55 0.42
N ASP A 296 19.33 -32.38 -0.77
CA ASP A 296 18.64 -31.14 -1.18
C ASP A 296 17.17 -31.05 -0.76
N ALA A 297 16.52 -32.20 -0.54
CA ALA A 297 15.08 -32.29 -0.33
C ALA A 297 14.69 -32.97 0.99
N TYR A 298 15.68 -33.49 1.72
CA TYR A 298 15.45 -34.19 2.97
C TYR A 298 15.05 -33.23 4.09
N GLU A 299 14.00 -33.61 4.80
CA GLU A 299 13.55 -32.95 6.01
C GLU A 299 12.88 -33.97 6.94
N ARG A 300 13.06 -33.78 8.24
CA ARG A 300 12.44 -34.60 9.27
C ARG A 300 12.09 -33.80 10.50
N ASP A 301 11.33 -34.43 11.39
CA ASP A 301 11.10 -33.92 12.74
C ASP A 301 12.37 -33.95 13.57
N LEU A 302 12.44 -33.03 14.54
CA LEU A 302 13.41 -33.13 15.63
C LEU A 302 13.00 -34.26 16.57
N THR A 303 14.00 -34.94 17.10
CA THR A 303 13.79 -35.79 18.28
C THR A 303 13.44 -34.92 19.50
N PRO A 304 12.79 -35.48 20.53
CA PRO A 304 12.49 -34.76 21.77
C PRO A 304 13.71 -34.11 22.40
N ASP A 305 14.87 -34.80 22.39
CA ASP A 305 16.12 -34.27 22.94
C ASP A 305 16.69 -33.11 22.10
N GLU A 306 16.60 -33.19 20.77
CA GLU A 306 17.00 -32.09 19.86
C GLU A 306 16.08 -30.88 20.04
N GLU A 307 14.77 -31.10 20.15
CA GLU A 307 13.79 -30.04 20.36
C GLU A 307 13.96 -29.35 21.71
N ASP A 308 14.18 -30.11 22.79
CA ASP A 308 14.48 -29.57 24.12
C ASP A 308 15.74 -28.70 24.11
N ALA A 309 16.79 -29.11 23.38
CA ALA A 309 18.01 -28.34 23.23
C ALA A 309 17.77 -27.02 22.47
N VAL A 310 16.97 -27.05 21.39
CA VAL A 310 16.60 -25.85 20.62
C VAL A 310 15.77 -24.89 21.48
N ASN A 311 14.77 -25.41 22.18
CA ASN A 311 13.91 -24.63 23.06
C ASN A 311 14.71 -24.01 24.23
N ALA A 312 15.67 -24.74 24.80
CA ALA A 312 16.56 -24.22 25.83
C ALA A 312 17.43 -23.06 25.30
N ARG A 313 17.96 -23.18 24.08
CA ARG A 313 18.74 -22.09 23.43
C ARG A 313 17.88 -20.86 23.18
N ILE A 314 16.68 -21.03 22.61
CA ILE A 314 15.73 -19.94 22.36
C ILE A 314 15.33 -19.26 23.67
N ALA A 315 15.06 -20.03 24.72
CA ALA A 315 14.74 -19.50 26.04
C ALA A 315 15.92 -18.71 26.64
N ALA A 316 17.16 -19.18 26.46
CA ALA A 316 18.34 -18.47 26.90
C ALA A 316 18.54 -17.14 26.15
N ASP A 317 18.31 -17.12 24.83
CA ASP A 317 18.43 -15.92 24.01
C ASP A 317 17.33 -14.89 24.32
N ARG A 318 16.11 -15.34 24.65
CA ARG A 318 14.99 -14.46 25.03
C ARG A 318 15.12 -13.87 26.43
N ARG A 319 15.74 -14.61 27.37
CA ARG A 319 15.79 -14.25 28.79
C ARG A 319 16.26 -12.82 29.09
N PRO A 320 17.36 -12.29 28.49
CA PRO A 320 17.79 -10.92 28.74
C PRO A 320 16.74 -9.87 28.34
N TYR A 321 15.99 -10.12 27.27
CA TYR A 321 14.93 -9.24 26.79
C TYR A 321 13.72 -9.28 27.71
N GLU A 322 13.31 -10.48 28.16
CA GLU A 322 12.21 -10.67 29.11
C GLU A 322 12.51 -9.98 30.45
N GLU A 323 13.73 -10.14 30.96
CA GLU A 323 14.18 -9.47 32.18
C GLU A 323 14.22 -7.94 32.02
N ALA A 324 14.69 -7.43 30.88
CA ALA A 324 14.69 -6.00 30.60
C ALA A 324 13.27 -5.43 30.49
N ALA A 325 12.37 -6.14 29.81
CA ALA A 325 10.97 -5.77 29.69
C ALA A 325 10.26 -5.81 31.05
N ALA A 326 10.54 -6.81 31.89
CA ALA A 326 10.01 -6.90 33.26
C ALA A 326 10.46 -5.70 34.11
N ARG A 327 11.75 -5.34 34.07
CA ARG A 327 12.25 -4.13 34.76
C ARG A 327 11.58 -2.85 34.27
N ALA A 328 11.42 -2.70 32.96
CA ALA A 328 10.77 -1.53 32.37
C ALA A 328 9.29 -1.44 32.78
N ARG A 329 8.57 -2.57 32.76
CA ARG A 329 7.19 -2.69 33.23
C ARG A 329 7.09 -2.30 34.71
N ASP A 330 7.95 -2.84 35.56
CA ASP A 330 7.88 -2.61 37.01
C ASP A 330 8.18 -1.15 37.38
N ALA A 331 9.07 -0.49 36.62
CA ALA A 331 9.30 0.95 36.72
C ALA A 331 8.06 1.77 36.29
N TYR A 332 7.40 1.36 35.20
CA TYR A 332 6.21 2.04 34.68
C TYR A 332 5.00 1.94 35.62
N PHE A 333 4.71 0.74 36.16
CA PHE A 333 3.58 0.52 37.05
C PHE A 333 3.87 0.80 38.53
N GLY A 334 5.09 1.23 38.87
CA GLY A 334 5.47 1.56 40.24
C GLY A 334 5.52 0.36 41.20
N THR A 335 5.64 -0.87 40.68
CA THR A 335 5.68 -2.11 41.49
C THR A 335 7.05 -2.33 42.15
N ALA A 336 8.06 -1.55 41.78
CA ALA A 336 9.44 -1.68 42.26
C ALA A 336 9.66 -1.30 43.75
N GLN A 337 8.63 -0.93 44.52
CA GLN A 337 8.80 -0.41 45.89
C GLN A 337 7.95 -1.11 46.97
N ALA A 338 7.61 -2.39 46.80
CA ALA A 338 6.95 -3.19 47.85
C ALA A 338 7.81 -4.33 48.44
N ALA A 339 8.96 -4.68 47.82
CA ALA A 339 9.77 -5.83 48.25
C ALA A 339 10.97 -5.48 49.17
N ALA A 340 11.22 -4.20 49.47
CA ALA A 340 12.33 -3.76 50.32
C ALA A 340 11.90 -3.24 51.70
N SER A 341 10.68 -3.54 52.14
CA SER A 341 10.18 -3.18 53.47
C SER A 341 9.27 -4.29 54.00
N GLY A 342 9.90 -5.35 54.51
CA GLY A 342 9.26 -6.49 55.19
C GLY A 342 10.28 -7.27 55.98
#